data_AF-A0A392TXE1-F1
#
_entry.id   AF-A0A392TXE1-F1
#
_cell.length_a   1.000
_cell.length_b   1.000
_cell.length_c   1.000
_cell.angle_alpha   90.00
_cell.angle_beta   90.00
_cell.angle_gamma   90.00
#
_symmetry.space_group_name_H-M   'P 1'
#
loop_
_entity.id
_entity.type
_entity.pdbx_description
1 polymer ?
#
loop_
_entity_poly.entity_id
_entity_poly.type
_entity_poly.pdbx_seq_one_letter_code
_entity_poly.pdbx_strand_id
1 'polypeptide(L)' 'MPSPGAEGAQAVAMRISGDQAEFRGCGFFGAQDTLHDDKGRHYFKDCYIQGSIDFIFGNARSLYE' A
#
# COMPACT_ATOMS: atom_id res chain seq x y z
N MET A 1 -4.10 4.46 -17.97
CA MET A 1 -4.24 4.85 -16.56
C MET A 1 -5.19 6.03 -16.49
N PRO A 2 -6.15 6.05 -15.55
CA PRO A 2 -6.94 7.25 -15.28
C PRO A 2 -6.01 8.43 -14.96
N SER A 3 -6.47 9.66 -15.21
CA SER A 3 -5.75 10.85 -14.76
C SER A 3 -5.56 10.79 -13.23
N PRO A 4 -4.40 11.19 -12.69
CA PRO A 4 -4.21 11.22 -11.24
C PRO A 4 -5.34 12.01 -10.56
N GLY A 5 -6.03 11.38 -9.61
CA GLY A 5 -7.09 12.01 -8.81
C GLY A 5 -8.46 12.00 -9.48
N ALA A 6 -8.62 11.25 -10.57
CA ALA A 6 -9.93 11.01 -11.16
C ALA A 6 -10.88 10.39 -10.13
N GLU A 7 -12.09 10.93 -10.03
CA GLU A 7 -13.10 10.47 -9.08
C GLU A 7 -13.46 8.99 -9.36
N GLY A 8 -13.44 8.16 -8.31
CA GLY A 8 -13.75 6.73 -8.40
C GLY A 8 -12.68 5.86 -9.08
N ALA A 9 -11.50 6.41 -9.37
CA ALA A 9 -10.41 5.68 -10.04
C ALA A 9 -9.44 4.96 -9.08
N GLN A 10 -9.74 4.93 -7.77
CA GLN A 10 -8.96 4.21 -6.78
C GLN A 10 -8.87 2.71 -7.11
N ALA A 11 -7.68 2.13 -7.02
CA ALA A 11 -7.46 0.72 -7.38
C ALA A 11 -6.40 0.09 -6.47
N VAL A 12 -6.85 -0.44 -5.34
CA VAL A 12 -5.99 -1.09 -4.34
C VAL A 12 -5.41 -2.39 -4.87
N ALA A 13 -4.08 -2.52 -4.79
CA ALA A 13 -3.37 -3.76 -5.12
C ALA A 13 -3.35 -4.73 -3.92
N MET A 14 -3.18 -4.20 -2.71
CA MET A 14 -3.17 -5.00 -1.48
C MET A 14 -3.80 -4.22 -0.32
N ARG A 15 -4.67 -4.88 0.46
CA ARG A 15 -5.16 -4.39 1.75
C ARG A 15 -4.70 -5.31 2.88
N ILE A 16 -4.15 -4.73 3.94
CA ILE A 16 -3.63 -5.48 5.09
C ILE A 16 -4.34 -5.00 6.36
N SER A 17 -5.16 -5.88 6.94
CA SER A 17 -5.93 -5.59 8.15
C SER A 17 -5.59 -6.51 9.34
N GLY A 18 -4.62 -7.42 9.17
CA GLY A 18 -4.11 -8.30 10.23
C GLY A 18 -3.15 -7.58 11.17
N ASP A 19 -2.63 -8.26 12.20
CA ASP A 19 -1.55 -7.72 13.05
C ASP A 19 -0.32 -8.61 12.94
N GLN A 20 0.87 -8.04 13.09
CA GLN A 20 2.17 -8.72 12.95
C GLN A 20 2.39 -9.35 11.56
N ALA A 21 1.96 -8.65 10.50
CA ALA A 21 2.23 -9.08 9.12
C ALA A 21 3.62 -8.62 8.67
N GLU A 22 4.29 -9.47 7.88
CA GLU A 22 5.60 -9.19 7.32
C GLU A 22 5.61 -9.46 5.80
N PHE A 23 6.25 -8.56 5.06
CA PHE A 23 6.48 -8.67 3.63
C PHE A 23 7.99 -8.48 3.37
N ARG A 24 8.62 -9.44 2.68
CA ARG A 24 10.06 -9.38 2.33
C ARG A 24 10.26 -9.58 0.85
N GLY A 25 10.99 -8.68 0.18
CA GLY A 25 11.29 -8.82 -1.25
C GLY A 25 10.05 -8.74 -2.15
N CYS A 26 8.99 -8.10 -1.68
CA CYS A 26 7.71 -8.02 -2.39
C CYS A 26 7.62 -6.77 -3.27
N GLY A 27 6.89 -6.87 -4.38
CA GLY A 27 6.51 -5.75 -5.23
C GLY A 27 5.01 -5.46 -5.16
N PHE A 28 4.63 -4.21 -4.92
CA PHE A 28 3.25 -3.74 -4.92
C PHE A 28 3.10 -2.63 -5.97
N PHE A 29 2.22 -2.82 -6.97
CA PHE A 29 2.12 -1.96 -8.14
C PHE A 29 0.68 -1.48 -8.35
N GLY A 30 0.51 -0.17 -8.50
CA GLY A 30 -0.79 0.43 -8.79
C GLY A 30 -0.67 1.87 -9.25
N ALA A 31 -1.78 2.60 -9.15
CA ALA A 31 -1.85 4.04 -9.37
C ALA A 31 -2.32 4.70 -8.06
N GLN A 32 -3.59 5.11 -8.01
CA GLN A 32 -4.19 5.66 -6.81
C GLN A 32 -4.55 4.55 -5.81
N ASP A 33 -4.20 4.75 -4.54
CA ASP A 33 -4.51 3.86 -3.40
C ASP A 33 -3.85 2.47 -3.50
N THR A 34 -2.61 2.39 -3.97
CA THR A 34 -1.95 1.11 -4.27
C THR A 34 -1.87 0.14 -3.07
N LEU A 35 -1.36 0.58 -1.92
CA LEU A 35 -1.20 -0.24 -0.72
C LEU A 35 -2.06 0.33 0.42
N HIS A 36 -3.14 -0.36 0.74
CA HIS A 36 -4.01 -0.05 1.86
C HIS A 36 -3.49 -0.74 3.14
N ASP A 37 -2.57 -0.05 3.81
CA ASP A 37 -1.97 -0.39 5.10
C ASP A 37 -2.94 -0.06 6.26
N ASP A 38 -4.09 -0.74 6.27
CA ASP A 38 -5.32 -0.39 6.99
C ASP A 38 -5.14 -0.28 8.52
N LYS A 39 -4.73 -1.36 9.19
CA LYS A 39 -4.55 -1.41 10.64
C LYS A 39 -3.62 -2.54 11.07
N GLY A 40 -3.02 -2.43 12.25
CA GLY A 40 -2.12 -3.43 12.83
C GLY A 40 -0.68 -2.96 12.88
N ARG A 41 0.25 -3.87 13.17
CA ARG A 41 1.70 -3.64 13.07
C ARG A 41 2.26 -4.43 11.91
N HIS A 42 2.87 -3.74 10.95
CA HIS A 42 3.44 -4.38 9.77
C HIS A 42 4.91 -4.02 9.57
N TYR A 43 5.64 -4.92 8.93
CA TYR A 43 7.02 -4.69 8.57
C TYR A 43 7.24 -5.06 7.10
N PHE A 44 7.76 -4.11 6.34
CA PHE A 44 8.12 -4.26 4.95
C PHE A 44 9.63 -4.17 4.85
N LYS A 45 10.29 -5.25 4.38
CA LYS A 45 11.74 -5.29 4.22
C LYS A 45 12.10 -5.56 2.77
N ASP A 46 12.99 -4.76 2.19
CA ASP A 46 13.48 -4.91 0.82
C ASP A 46 12.31 -4.94 -0.19
N CYS A 47 11.26 -4.15 0.06
CA CYS A 47 10.05 -4.11 -0.75
C CYS A 47 10.06 -2.93 -1.74
N TYR A 48 9.43 -3.11 -2.89
CA TYR A 48 9.19 -2.05 -3.87
C TYR A 48 7.70 -1.73 -3.96
N ILE A 49 7.34 -0.47 -3.73
CA ILE A 49 5.95 -0.01 -3.81
C ILE A 49 5.86 1.13 -4.82
N GLN A 50 5.03 0.96 -5.85
CA GLN A 50 4.84 1.92 -6.94
C GLN A 50 3.38 2.35 -7.03
N GLY A 51 3.13 3.66 -6.99
CA GLY A 51 1.84 4.25 -7.33
C GLY A 51 1.91 5.77 -7.57
N SER A 52 0.76 6.41 -7.67
CA SER A 52 0.63 7.84 -8.00
C SER A 52 0.14 8.70 -6.83
N ILE A 53 -1.12 8.55 -6.43
CA ILE A 53 -1.75 9.31 -5.33
C ILE A 53 -2.03 8.36 -4.18
N ASP A 54 -1.70 8.78 -2.97
CA ASP A 54 -1.95 8.03 -1.72
C ASP A 54 -1.55 6.55 -1.85
N PHE A 55 -0.44 6.30 -2.54
CA PHE A 55 -0.07 4.95 -2.97
C PHE A 55 0.32 4.04 -1.79
N ILE A 56 0.55 4.60 -0.62
CA ILE A 56 0.55 3.92 0.68
C ILE A 56 -0.37 4.74 1.59
N PHE A 57 -1.41 4.12 2.14
CA PHE A 57 -2.39 4.81 2.99
C PHE A 57 -3.03 3.87 4.02
N GLY A 58 -3.61 4.42 5.08
CA GLY A 58 -4.24 3.68 6.16
C GLY A 58 -3.76 4.13 7.55
N ASN A 59 -4.05 3.34 8.58
CA ASN A 59 -3.78 3.68 9.98
C ASN A 59 -2.90 2.63 10.70
N ALA A 60 -2.25 1.72 9.97
CA ALA A 60 -1.32 0.78 10.58
C ALA A 60 -0.06 1.46 11.14
N ARG A 61 0.55 0.81 12.13
CA ARG A 61 1.84 1.18 12.70
C ARG A 61 2.92 0.35 12.03
N SER A 62 3.44 0.88 10.93
CA SER A 62 4.31 0.11 10.03
C SER A 62 5.74 0.63 10.00
N LEU A 63 6.68 -0.30 9.79
CA LEU A 63 8.08 0.00 9.48
C LEU A 63 8.36 -0.42 8.03
N TYR A 64 8.98 0.47 7.27
CA TYR A 64 9.42 0.23 5.91
C TYR A 64 10.95 0.35 5.89
N GLU A 65 11.65 -0.73 5.54
CA GLU A 65 13.11 -0.87 5.48
C GLU A 65 13.57 -1.36 4.10
#